data_AF-A0A962S1E4-F1
#
_entry.id   AF-A0A962S1E4-F1
#
_cell.length_a   1.000
_cell.length_b   1.000
_cell.length_c   1.000
_cell.angle_alpha   90.00
_cell.angle_beta   90.00
_cell.angle_gamma   90.00
#
_symmetry.space_group_name_H-M   'P 1'
#
loop_
_entity.id
_entity.type
_entity.pdbx_description
1 polymer ?
#
loop_
_entity_poly.entity_id
_entity_poly.type
_entity_poly.pdbx_seq_one_letter_code
_entity_poly.pdbx_strand_id
1 'polypeptide(L)'
;MPAPHIKTALPCQRHQIGSFVATVLTDIDSDDPVEYRYIMAIVEDGQQQPALFVTSERNTGPGADAGRYRLRVIMGSEEKELPPADDWGDLERFSLAGLGIVAKLMNLHDEQPVRLV
;
A
#
# COMPACT_ATOMS: atom_id res chain seq x y z
N MET A 1 2.45 -4.23 -14.93
CA MET A 1 2.86 -3.79 -13.58
C MET A 1 3.18 -5.01 -12.76
N PRO A 2 4.27 -5.02 -11.97
CA PRO A 2 4.57 -6.10 -11.02
C PRO A 2 3.61 -6.02 -9.81
N ALA A 3 2.31 -6.17 -10.09
CA ALA A 3 1.26 -6.10 -9.09
C ALA A 3 1.33 -7.30 -8.13
N PRO A 4 0.98 -7.14 -6.85
CA PRO A 4 0.88 -8.27 -5.92
C PRO A 4 -0.11 -9.33 -6.43
N HIS A 5 0.28 -10.60 -6.38
CA HIS A 5 -0.58 -11.74 -6.73
C HIS A 5 -1.40 -12.17 -5.50
N ILE A 6 -2.53 -11.49 -5.31
CA ILE A 6 -3.44 -11.73 -4.18
C ILE A 6 -4.42 -12.84 -4.52
N LYS A 7 -4.43 -13.92 -3.73
CA LYS A 7 -5.46 -14.98 -3.81
C LYS A 7 -6.70 -14.58 -3.04
N THR A 8 -6.52 -14.15 -1.78
CA THR A 8 -7.59 -13.62 -0.93
C THR A 8 -7.06 -12.50 -0.05
N ALA A 9 -7.93 -11.57 0.33
CA ALA A 9 -7.64 -10.52 1.31
C ALA A 9 -8.96 -9.92 1.84
N LEU A 10 -8.90 -9.30 3.01
CA LEU A 10 -10.03 -8.58 3.60
C LEU A 10 -9.82 -7.06 3.49
N PRO A 11 -10.79 -6.30 2.94
CA PRO A 11 -10.73 -4.84 2.98
C PRO A 11 -10.98 -4.34 4.41
N CYS A 12 -10.05 -3.53 4.93
CA CYS A 12 -10.10 -3.03 6.31
C CYS A 12 -10.36 -1.51 6.38
N GLN A 13 -9.83 -0.74 5.41
CA GLN A 13 -10.06 0.71 5.34
C GLN A 13 -10.22 1.15 3.88
N ARG A 14 -11.09 2.12 3.64
CA ARG A 14 -11.21 2.79 2.34
C ARG A 14 -11.10 4.29 2.51
N HIS A 15 -10.44 4.95 1.57
CA HIS A 15 -10.32 6.40 1.53
C HIS A 15 -10.56 6.89 0.11
N GLN A 16 -11.34 7.96 -0.03
CA GLN A 16 -11.46 8.70 -1.28
C GLN A 16 -10.49 9.88 -1.27
N ILE A 17 -9.73 10.06 -2.35
CA ILE A 17 -8.78 11.17 -2.51
C ILE A 17 -8.89 11.66 -3.96
N GLY A 18 -9.51 12.82 -4.18
CA GLY A 18 -9.87 13.27 -5.52
C GLY A 18 -10.72 12.22 -6.27
N SER A 19 -10.26 11.82 -7.45
CA SER A 19 -10.87 10.77 -8.28
C SER A 19 -10.39 9.35 -7.97
N PHE A 20 -9.65 9.14 -6.87
CA PHE A 20 -9.08 7.84 -6.53
C PHE A 20 -9.71 7.27 -5.27
N VAL A 21 -9.83 5.94 -5.23
CA VAL A 21 -10.18 5.17 -4.05
C VAL A 21 -8.98 4.35 -3.62
N ALA A 22 -8.49 4.62 -2.41
CA ALA A 22 -7.47 3.84 -1.74
C ALA A 22 -8.13 2.78 -0.85
N THR A 23 -7.94 1.50 -1.17
CA THR A 23 -8.41 0.39 -0.32
C THR A 23 -7.24 -0.29 0.36
N VAL A 24 -7.25 -0.31 1.68
CA VAL A 24 -6.27 -1.04 2.50
C VAL A 24 -6.79 -2.44 2.80
N LEU A 25 -5.97 -3.44 2.49
CA LEU A 25 -6.23 -4.85 2.58
C LEU A 25 -5.41 -5.47 3.73
N THR A 26 -6.01 -6.38 4.47
CA THR A 26 -5.43 -7.21 5.54
C THR A 26 -5.70 -8.68 5.26
N ASP A 27 -5.18 -9.58 6.11
CA ASP A 27 -5.44 -11.03 6.05
C ASP A 27 -5.19 -11.59 4.64
N ILE A 28 -4.01 -11.25 4.11
CA ILE A 28 -3.64 -11.46 2.72
C ILE A 28 -3.07 -12.87 2.55
N ASP A 29 -3.68 -13.63 1.64
CA ASP A 29 -3.11 -14.86 1.07
C ASP A 29 -2.58 -14.56 -0.33
N SER A 30 -1.33 -14.91 -0.57
CA SER A 30 -0.60 -14.64 -1.82
C SER A 30 0.40 -15.77 -2.07
N ASP A 31 0.73 -16.01 -3.34
CA ASP A 31 1.84 -16.86 -3.75
C ASP A 31 3.14 -16.09 -4.05
N ASP A 32 3.15 -14.78 -3.80
CA ASP A 32 4.37 -13.99 -3.88
C ASP A 32 5.39 -14.43 -2.82
N PRO A 33 6.70 -14.28 -3.08
CA PRO A 33 7.75 -14.70 -2.16
C PRO A 33 7.86 -13.81 -0.91
N VAL A 34 7.07 -12.75 -0.81
CA VAL A 34 7.06 -11.80 0.32
C VAL A 34 5.82 -12.02 1.18
N GLU A 35 5.96 -11.83 2.50
CA GLU A 35 4.84 -11.90 3.43
C GLU A 35 4.22 -10.50 3.58
N TYR A 36 3.06 -10.28 2.97
CA TYR A 36 2.34 -9.01 3.09
C TYR A 36 1.65 -8.88 4.44
N ARG A 37 1.96 -7.79 5.13
CA ARG A 37 1.20 -7.34 6.30
C ARG A 37 -0.02 -6.54 5.89
N TYR A 38 0.17 -5.58 4.98
CA TYR A 38 -0.85 -4.69 4.44
C TYR A 38 -0.61 -4.43 2.95
N ILE A 39 -1.68 -4.24 2.18
CA ILE A 39 -1.62 -3.73 0.80
C ILE A 39 -2.62 -2.60 0.67
N MET A 40 -2.20 -1.44 0.19
CA MET A 40 -3.06 -0.35 -0.24
C MET A 40 -3.12 -0.35 -1.76
N ALA A 41 -4.29 -0.67 -2.32
CA ALA A 41 -4.55 -0.61 -3.75
C ALA A 41 -5.25 0.71 -4.09
N ILE A 42 -4.72 1.44 -5.06
CA ILE A 42 -5.27 2.72 -5.52
C ILE A 42 -5.93 2.52 -6.87
N VAL A 43 -7.25 2.70 -6.92
CA VAL A 43 -8.05 2.56 -8.13
C VAL A 43 -8.61 3.93 -8.48
N GLU A 44 -8.44 4.33 -9.75
CA GLU A 44 -9.11 5.53 -10.27
C GLU A 44 -10.60 5.24 -10.47
N ASP A 45 -11.46 6.23 -10.20
CA ASP A 45 -12.90 6.08 -10.35
C ASP A 45 -13.26 5.66 -11.79
N GLY A 46 -14.19 4.71 -11.90
CA GLY A 46 -14.56 4.06 -13.16
C GLY A 46 -13.57 3.02 -13.69
N GLN A 47 -12.38 2.84 -13.07
CA GLN A 47 -11.43 1.79 -13.44
C GLN A 47 -11.61 0.53 -12.59
N GLN A 48 -11.21 -0.62 -13.14
CA GLN A 48 -11.21 -1.89 -12.42
C GLN A 48 -9.82 -2.31 -11.92
N GLN A 49 -8.77 -1.80 -12.56
CA GLN A 49 -7.39 -2.17 -12.22
C GLN A 49 -6.74 -1.08 -11.37
N PRO A 50 -5.98 -1.46 -10.33
CA PRO A 50 -5.21 -0.48 -9.57
C PRO A 50 -4.14 0.19 -10.41
N ALA A 51 -4.01 1.51 -10.28
CA ALA A 51 -2.95 2.30 -10.90
C ALA A 51 -1.64 2.25 -10.09
N LEU A 52 -1.76 2.01 -8.77
CA LEU A 52 -0.65 1.99 -7.84
C LEU A 52 -0.95 1.05 -6.67
N PHE A 53 0.11 0.42 -6.16
CA PHE A 53 0.09 -0.28 -4.87
C PHE A 53 1.11 0.32 -3.90
N VAL A 54 0.75 0.36 -2.62
CA VAL A 54 1.70 0.50 -1.51
C VAL A 54 1.59 -0.75 -0.67
N THR A 55 2.70 -1.42 -0.40
CA THR A 55 2.72 -2.66 0.39
C THR A 55 3.51 -2.44 1.68
N SER A 56 3.11 -3.13 2.74
CA SER A 56 3.93 -3.36 3.93
C SER A 56 4.31 -4.84 3.93
N GLU A 57 5.59 -5.11 3.74
CA GLU A 57 6.14 -6.47 3.61
C GLU A 57 6.97 -6.81 4.83
N ARG A 58 6.87 -8.04 5.32
CA ARG A 58 7.74 -8.51 6.40
C ARG A 58 9.18 -8.54 5.91
N ASN A 59 10.07 -7.93 6.69
CA ASN A 59 11.49 -7.88 6.40
C ASN A 59 12.17 -9.15 6.94
N THR A 60 12.28 -10.18 6.11
CA THR A 60 12.83 -11.50 6.49
C THR A 60 14.29 -11.71 6.05
N GLY A 61 14.92 -10.70 5.43
CA GLY A 61 16.28 -10.77 4.89
C GLY A 61 17.36 -10.12 5.77
N PRO A 62 18.61 -10.05 5.28
CA PRO A 62 19.70 -9.30 5.92
C PRO A 62 19.28 -7.84 6.11
N GLY A 63 19.31 -7.33 7.35
CA GLY A 63 18.79 -6.01 7.71
C GLY A 63 17.44 -6.03 8.43
N ALA A 64 16.93 -7.20 8.82
CA ALA A 64 15.77 -7.33 9.72
C ALA A 64 15.93 -6.54 11.03
N ASP A 65 17.17 -6.32 11.48
CA ASP A 65 17.50 -5.52 12.68
C ASP A 65 17.17 -4.01 12.49
N ALA A 66 17.05 -3.53 11.25
CA ALA A 66 16.67 -2.15 10.95
C ALA A 66 15.16 -1.90 11.06
N GLY A 67 14.35 -2.96 11.19
CA GLY A 67 12.90 -2.90 11.31
C GLY A 67 12.23 -4.14 10.71
N ARG A 68 11.16 -4.60 11.36
CA ARG A 68 10.45 -5.84 10.99
C ARG A 68 9.66 -5.75 9.68
N TYR A 69 9.41 -4.55 9.18
CA TYR A 69 8.62 -4.31 7.98
C TYR A 69 9.31 -3.32 7.06
N ARG A 70 9.03 -3.42 5.76
CA ARG A 70 9.46 -2.47 4.72
C ARG A 70 8.25 -2.00 3.94
N LEU A 71 8.27 -0.74 3.50
CA LEU A 71 7.28 -0.27 2.52
C LEU A 71 7.84 -0.40 1.11
N ARG A 72 6.97 -0.80 0.18
CA ARG A 72 7.24 -0.72 -1.24
C ARG A 72 6.09 -0.03 -1.95
N VAL A 73 6.44 0.81 -2.92
CA VAL A 73 5.49 1.48 -3.82
C VAL A 73 5.69 0.90 -5.21
N ILE A 74 4.59 0.48 -5.85
CA ILE A 74 4.59 -0.14 -7.18
C ILE A 74 3.67 0.68 -8.07
N MET A 75 4.19 1.21 -9.17
CA MET A 75 3.43 2.02 -10.12
C MET A 75 3.93 1.79 -11.55
N GLY A 76 3.06 1.33 -12.44
CA GLY A 76 3.47 1.01 -13.81
C GLY A 76 4.52 -0.11 -13.83
N SER A 77 5.73 0.14 -14.34
CA SER A 77 6.86 -0.81 -14.27
C SER A 77 7.88 -0.47 -13.19
N GLU A 78 7.62 0.56 -12.38
CA GLU A 78 8.54 1.04 -11.36
C GLU A 78 8.18 0.52 -9.98
N GLU A 79 9.22 0.23 -9.20
CA GLU A 79 9.13 -0.13 -7.79
C GLU A 79 10.09 0.74 -6.99
N LYS A 80 9.64 1.17 -5.81
CA LYS A 80 10.47 1.92 -4.87
C LYS A 80 10.28 1.39 -3.46
N GLU A 81 11.37 0.91 -2.87
CA GLU A 81 11.41 0.55 -1.45
C GLU A 81 11.78 1.76 -0.59
N LEU A 82 11.15 1.86 0.58
CA LEU A 82 11.52 2.80 1.64
C LEU A 82 12.33 2.07 2.72
N PRO A 83 13.10 2.79 3.55
CA PRO A 83 13.82 2.19 4.66
C PRO A 83 12.92 1.33 5.57
N PRO A 84 13.41 0.17 6.04
CA PRO A 84 12.68 -0.64 7.00
C PRO A 84 12.35 0.13 8.26
N ALA A 85 11.18 -0.17 8.86
CA ALA A 85 10.77 0.37 10.15
C ALA A 85 9.73 -0.56 10.78
N ASP A 86 9.70 -0.65 12.10
CA ASP A 86 8.66 -1.38 12.82
C ASP A 86 7.27 -0.74 12.65
N ASP A 87 7.24 0.57 12.45
CA ASP A 87 6.03 1.38 12.28
C ASP A 87 5.18 0.94 11.09
N TRP A 88 5.78 0.35 10.05
CA TRP A 88 5.02 -0.14 8.89
C TRP A 88 4.17 -1.37 9.21
N GLY A 89 4.36 -1.99 10.38
CA GLY A 89 3.50 -3.02 10.91
C GLY A 89 2.24 -2.52 11.62
N ASP A 90 2.11 -1.21 11.82
CA ASP A 90 0.94 -0.56 12.38
C ASP A 90 0.02 -0.05 11.26
N LEU A 91 -1.26 -0.39 11.33
CA LEU A 91 -2.23 -0.09 10.28
C LEU A 91 -2.41 1.42 10.09
N GLU A 92 -2.48 2.20 11.16
CA GLU A 92 -2.73 3.64 11.06
C GLU A 92 -1.51 4.37 10.48
N ARG A 93 -0.30 4.01 10.93
CA ARG A 93 0.95 4.56 10.38
C ARG A 93 1.14 4.17 8.92
N PHE A 94 0.86 2.91 8.58
CA PHE A 94 0.88 2.43 7.19
C PHE A 94 -0.09 3.23 6.32
N SER A 95 -1.35 3.34 6.73
CA SER A 95 -2.38 4.05 5.97
C SER A 95 -2.02 5.52 5.79
N LEU A 96 -1.59 6.21 6.85
CA LEU A 96 -1.20 7.62 6.78
C LEU A 96 -0.02 7.83 5.82
N ALA A 97 1.03 7.00 5.92
CA ALA A 97 2.20 7.08 5.04
C ALA A 97 1.83 6.77 3.58
N GLY A 98 1.04 5.72 3.35
CA GLY A 98 0.55 5.33 2.03
C GLY A 98 -0.25 6.44 1.37
N LEU A 99 -1.24 7.02 2.07
CA LEU A 99 -2.04 8.14 1.55
C LEU A 99 -1.17 9.35 1.20
N GLY A 100 -0.19 9.69 2.03
CA GLY A 100 0.76 10.77 1.74
C GLY A 100 1.62 10.53 0.50
N ILE A 101 2.08 9.29 0.30
CA ILE A 101 2.82 8.87 -0.90
C ILE A 101 1.93 8.99 -2.13
N VAL A 102 0.70 8.50 -2.06
CA VAL A 102 -0.29 8.54 -3.15
C VAL A 102 -0.61 9.96 -3.55
N ALA A 103 -0.92 10.83 -2.57
CA ALA A 103 -1.22 12.22 -2.83
C ALA A 103 -0.07 12.93 -3.55
N LYS A 104 1.18 12.61 -3.18
CA LYS A 104 2.37 13.15 -3.86
C LYS A 104 2.55 12.61 -5.27
N LEU A 105 2.40 11.30 -5.49
CA LEU A 105 2.64 10.68 -6.80
C LEU A 105 1.54 11.01 -7.82
N MET A 106 0.30 11.13 -7.36
CA MET A 106 -0.86 11.47 -8.20
C MET A 106 -1.09 12.99 -8.31
N ASN A 107 -0.19 13.82 -7.75
CA ASN A 107 -0.29 15.29 -7.74
C ASN A 107 -1.62 15.81 -7.13
N LEU A 108 -2.10 15.17 -6.07
CA LEU A 108 -3.36 15.47 -5.36
C LEU A 108 -3.11 16.36 -4.13
N HIS A 109 -2.22 17.35 -4.24
CA HIS A 109 -1.70 18.09 -3.08
C HIS A 109 -2.77 18.86 -2.29
N ASP A 110 -3.87 19.25 -2.94
CA ASP A 110 -4.97 20.00 -2.31
C ASP A 110 -6.12 19.10 -1.83
N GLU A 111 -6.06 17.80 -2.13
CA GLU A 111 -7.12 16.84 -1.79
C GLU A 111 -6.86 16.22 -0.40
N GLN A 112 -7.88 16.26 0.45
CA GLN A 112 -7.83 15.60 1.75
C GLN A 112 -8.51 14.22 1.67
N PRO A 113 -7.81 13.14 2.05
CA PRO A 113 -8.41 11.81 2.09
C PRO A 113 -9.65 11.76 2.99
N VAL A 114 -10.79 11.36 2.43
CA VAL A 114 -12.03 11.13 3.18
C VAL A 114 -12.18 9.64 3.42
N ARG A 115 -12.24 9.21 4.68
CA ARG A 115 -12.46 7.80 5.01
C ARG A 115 -13.89 7.38 4.63
N LEU A 116 -13.97 6.39 3.75
CA LEU A 116 -15.20 5.70 3.41
C LEU A 116 -15.30 4.49 4.35
N VAL A 117 -16.41 4.40 5.09
CA VAL A 117 -16.67 3.42 6.16
C VAL A 117 -16.14 2.00 5.90
#